data_AF-A0A7C2JYQ6-F1
#
_entry.id   AF-A0A7C2JYQ6-F1
#
_cell.length_a   1.000
_cell.length_b   1.000
_cell.length_c   1.000
_cell.angle_alpha   90.00
_cell.angle_beta   90.00
_cell.angle_gamma   90.00
#
_symmetry.space_group_name_H-M   'P 1'
#
loop_
_entity.id
_entity.type
_entity.pdbx_description
1 polymer ?
#
loop_
_entity_poly.entity_id
_entity_poly.type
_entity_poly.pdbx_seq_one_letter_code
_entity_poly.pdbx_strand_id
1 'polypeptide(L)' 'LTRVAGFEWGSGFYINPVPPEQAAAFLRDVDLDLD' A
#
# COMPACT_ATOMS: atom_id res chain seq x y z
N LEU A 1 1.98 -7.94 0.84
CA LEU A 1 2.83 -6.79 1.25
C LEU A 1 4.26 -7.29 1.44
N THR A 2 5.26 -6.60 0.90
CA THR A 2 6.67 -6.93 1.11
C THR A 2 7.04 -6.77 2.59
N ARG A 3 7.92 -7.64 3.10
CA ARG A 3 8.46 -7.49 4.47
C ARG A 3 9.45 -6.33 4.48
N VAL A 4 9.42 -5.52 5.54
CA VAL A 4 10.38 -4.43 5.76
C VAL A 4 11.79 -5.02 5.81
N ALA A 5 12.72 -4.50 4.99
CA ALA A 5 14.07 -5.01 4.82
C ALA A 5 15.12 -4.02 5.36
N GLY A 6 16.40 -4.40 5.24
CA GLY A 6 17.51 -3.63 5.81
C GLY A 6 17.63 -2.19 5.27
N PHE A 7 17.16 -1.93 4.05
CA PHE A 7 17.12 -0.57 3.50
C PHE A 7 16.13 0.31 4.26
N GLU A 8 14.89 -0.16 4.49
CA GLU A 8 13.88 0.63 5.19
C GLU A 8 14.26 0.87 6.65
N TRP A 9 14.85 -0.14 7.32
CA TRP A 9 15.39 0.02 8.68
C TRP A 9 16.61 0.96 8.75
N GLY A 10 17.52 0.88 7.78
CA GLY A 10 18.77 1.63 7.79
C GLY A 10 18.64 3.08 7.32
N SER A 11 17.69 3.37 6.43
CA SER A 11 17.51 4.69 5.84
C SER A 11 16.33 5.49 6.45
N GLY A 12 15.35 4.81 7.05
CA GLY A 12 14.10 5.43 7.52
C GLY A 12 13.11 5.77 6.40
N PHE A 13 13.45 5.48 5.13
CA PHE A 13 12.53 5.60 4.00
C PHE A 13 11.80 4.29 3.73
N TYR A 14 10.60 4.38 3.17
CA TYR A 14 9.79 3.22 2.81
C TYR A 14 9.64 3.11 1.28
N ILE A 15 9.64 1.88 0.78
CA ILE A 15 9.29 1.58 -0.60
C ILE A 15 7.80 1.26 -0.65
N ASN A 16 7.04 2.06 -1.41
CA ASN A 16 5.64 1.76 -1.68
C ASN A 16 5.52 0.97 -3.00
N PRO A 17 5.13 -0.32 -2.98
CA PRO A 17 4.99 -1.13 -4.19
C PRO A 17 3.70 -0.85 -4.97
N VAL A 18 2.74 -0.12 -4.40
CA VAL A 18 1.46 0.19 -5.04
C VAL A 18 1.33 1.70 -5.23
N PRO A 19 1.27 2.19 -6.48
CA PRO A 19 1.02 3.61 -6.75
C PRO A 19 -0.30 4.05 -6.13
N PRO A 20 -0.39 5.30 -5.64
CA PRO A 20 -1.60 5.81 -5.01
C PRO A 20 -2.81 5.80 -5.95
N GLU A 21 -2.61 5.97 -7.26
CA GLU A 21 -3.67 5.93 -8.26
C GLU A 21 -4.33 4.55 -8.32
N GLN A 22 -3.52 3.49 -8.30
CA GLN A 22 -4.02 2.12 -8.32
C GLN A 22 -4.72 1.75 -7.01
N ALA A 23 -4.14 2.15 -5.86
CA ALA A 23 -4.78 1.95 -4.56
C ALA A 23 -6.14 2.67 -4.49
N ALA A 24 -6.19 3.92 -4.96
CA ALA A 24 -7.41 4.70 -4.95
C ALA A 24 -8.49 4.15 -5.89
N ALA A 25 -8.12 3.62 -7.07
CA ALA A 25 -9.06 2.93 -7.95
C ALA A 25 -9.66 1.71 -7.26
N PHE A 26 -8.82 0.82 -6.71
CA PHE A 26 -9.27 -0.38 -6.00
C PHE A 26 -10.23 -0.06 -4.85
N LEU A 27 -9.93 0.97 -4.05
CA LEU A 27 -10.77 1.34 -2.89
C LEU A 27 -12.13 1.93 -3.30
N ARG A 28 -12.25 2.56 -4.46
CA ARG A 28 -13.53 3.10 -4.96
C ARG A 28 -14.44 2.01 -5.51
N ASP A 29 -13.84 0.96 -6.07
CA ASP A 29 -14.56 -0.13 -6.72
C ASP A 29 -14.96 -1.25 -5.76
N VAL A 30 -14.62 -1.13 -4.47
CA VAL A 30 -15.00 -2.13 -3.46
C VAL A 30 -16.49 -1.97 -3.13
N ASP A 31 -17.23 -3.08 -3.19
CA ASP A 31 -18.59 -3.12 -2.68
C ASP A 31 -18.54 -3.23 -1.15
N LEU A 32 -19.24 -2.33 -0.47
CA LEU A 32 -19.31 -2.34 0.98
C LEU A 32 -20.61 -3.02 1.36
N ASP A 33 -20.52 -4.29 1.75
CA ASP A 33 -21.61 -4.98 2.45
C ASP A 33 -21.77 -4.31 3.83
N LEU A 34 -22.55 -3.22 3.85
CA LEU A 34 -22.93 -2.48 5.04
C LEU A 34 -24.27 -3.03 5.56
N ASP A 35 -24.22 -4.21 6.20
CA ASP A 35 -25.33 -4.72 7.01
C ASP A 35 -25.32 -4.10 8.43
#